data_AF-A0A3S3TMK1-F1
#
_entry.id   AF-A0A3S3TMK1-F1
#
_cell.length_a   1.000
_cell.length_b   1.000
_cell.length_c   1.000
_cell.angle_alpha   90.00
_cell.angle_beta   90.00
_cell.angle_gamma   90.00
#
_symmetry.space_group_name_H-M   'P 1'
#
loop_
_entity.id
_entity.type
_entity.pdbx_description
1 polymer ?
#
loop_
_entity_poly.entity_id
_entity_poly.type
_entity_poly.pdbx_seq_one_letter_code
_entity_poly.pdbx_strand_id
1 'polypeptide(L)'
;MSDDGQRRPHIRLAAENDRKSVDKARAKYEIEWPLRKLAANIMRVSRGAGEPYSVIQQCIDVVKGAQSFCDKCGDWPDDIEVREALDFHDPRLRDYTLPNDERSSAIEDIVEGALRLAAGRLLRQDLQERHGEKDLLEGVRRLEHYHAELRAKWDAERKAARAKPAPRSKKLIRKPKL
;
A
#
# COMPACT_ATOMS: atom_id res chain seq x y z
N MET A 1 50.84 -9.22 37.85
CA MET A 1 49.91 -9.94 36.97
C MET A 1 48.69 -9.04 36.82
N SER A 2 48.54 -8.40 35.67
CA SER A 2 47.45 -7.46 35.40
C SER A 2 46.32 -8.22 34.72
N ASP A 3 45.22 -8.40 35.44
CA ASP A 3 44.00 -9.03 34.93
C ASP A 3 43.10 -7.95 34.30
N ASP A 4 43.24 -7.76 32.99
CA ASP A 4 42.39 -6.90 32.18
C ASP A 4 41.00 -7.54 32.01
N GLY A 5 40.16 -7.37 33.04
CA GLY A 5 38.75 -7.69 32.99
C GLY A 5 38.02 -6.76 32.02
N GLN A 6 37.99 -7.12 30.74
CA GLN A 6 37.17 -6.49 29.70
C GLN A 6 35.71 -6.36 30.15
N ARG A 7 35.33 -5.17 30.61
CA ARG A 7 33.94 -4.81 30.89
C ARG A 7 33.15 -4.87 29.58
N ARG A 8 32.32 -5.91 29.45
CA ARG A 8 31.31 -5.99 28.38
C ARG A 8 30.49 -4.69 28.41
N PRO A 9 30.31 -3.98 27.28
CA PRO A 9 29.50 -2.78 27.27
C PRO A 9 28.07 -3.16 27.66
N HIS A 10 27.64 -2.66 28.82
CA HIS A 10 26.23 -2.68 29.20
C HIS A 10 25.49 -1.74 28.25
N ILE A 11 24.98 -2.29 27.15
CA ILE A 11 24.03 -1.61 26.29
C ILE A 11 22.74 -1.48 27.12
N ARG A 12 22.62 -0.36 27.84
CA ARG A 12 21.33 0.10 28.35
C ARG A 12 20.61 0.68 27.15
N LEU A 13 19.65 -0.08 26.63
CA LEU A 13 18.69 0.44 25.67
C LEU A 13 17.89 1.53 26.40
N ALA A 14 18.31 2.79 26.26
CA ALA A 14 17.51 3.93 26.68
C ALA A 14 16.35 4.06 25.69
N ALA A 15 15.34 3.18 25.84
CA ALA A 15 14.02 3.42 25.28
C ALA A 15 13.37 4.52 26.12
N GLU A 16 13.93 5.73 26.02
CA GLU A 16 13.28 6.96 26.43
C GLU A 16 12.23 7.31 25.36
N ASN A 17 11.34 6.36 25.07
CA ASN A 17 10.06 6.72 24.52
C ASN A 17 9.33 7.41 25.66
N ASP A 18 9.40 8.75 25.64
CA ASP A 18 8.62 9.64 26.48
C ASP A 18 7.21 9.06 26.65
N ARG A 19 6.74 8.85 27.88
CA ARG A 19 5.42 8.23 28.11
C ARG A 19 4.32 8.92 27.31
N LYS A 20 4.48 10.23 27.08
CA LYS A 20 3.63 11.03 26.20
C LYS A 20 3.60 10.53 24.75
N SER A 21 4.71 10.07 24.18
CA SER A 21 4.73 9.53 22.82
C SER A 21 4.01 8.20 22.71
N VAL A 22 4.10 7.35 23.74
CA VAL A 22 3.36 6.08 23.83
C VAL A 22 1.87 6.34 24.01
N ASP A 23 1.49 7.27 24.87
CA ASP A 23 0.10 7.64 25.11
C ASP A 23 -0.52 8.30 23.88
N LYS A 24 0.24 9.18 23.19
CA LYS A 24 -0.16 9.77 21.91
C LYS A 24 -0.34 8.71 20.83
N ALA A 25 0.60 7.77 20.69
CA ALA A 25 0.47 6.66 19.73
C ALA A 25 -0.73 5.76 20.01
N ARG A 26 -1.09 5.54 21.29
CA ARG A 26 -2.31 4.81 21.67
C ARG A 26 -3.58 5.61 21.39
N ALA A 27 -3.55 6.91 21.68
CA ALA A 27 -4.68 7.81 21.41
C ALA A 27 -4.96 7.95 19.91
N LYS A 28 -3.94 7.88 19.04
CA LYS A 28 -4.12 7.90 17.57
C LYS A 28 -5.14 6.85 17.08
N TYR A 29 -5.14 5.65 17.66
CA TYR A 29 -6.09 4.60 17.28
C TYR A 29 -7.56 4.98 17.51
N GLU A 30 -7.84 5.86 18.47
CA GLU A 30 -9.19 6.32 18.80
C GLU A 30 -9.81 7.18 17.70
N ILE A 31 -8.97 7.81 16.87
CA ILE A 31 -9.43 8.62 15.73
C ILE A 31 -9.20 7.93 14.38
N GLU A 32 -8.12 7.17 14.23
CA GLU A 32 -7.78 6.49 12.97
C GLU A 32 -8.92 5.58 12.48
N TRP A 33 -9.44 4.72 13.36
CA TRP A 33 -10.46 3.75 12.97
C TRP A 33 -11.80 4.40 12.58
N PRO A 34 -12.38 5.31 13.39
CA PRO A 34 -13.57 6.05 12.99
C PRO A 34 -13.40 6.82 11.66
N LEU A 35 -12.26 7.48 11.45
CA LEU A 35 -11.98 8.20 10.21
C LEU A 35 -11.96 7.26 9.00
N ARG A 36 -11.21 6.16 9.08
CA ARG A 36 -11.14 5.15 8.02
C ARG A 36 -12.51 4.56 7.70
N LYS A 37 -13.28 4.24 8.74
CA LYS A 37 -14.64 3.69 8.59
C LYS A 37 -15.57 4.67 7.89
N LEU A 38 -15.57 5.94 8.29
CA LEU A 38 -16.36 6.99 7.65
C LEU A 38 -15.95 7.19 6.19
N ALA A 39 -14.65 7.34 5.92
CA ALA A 39 -14.14 7.56 4.57
C ALA A 39 -14.49 6.40 3.63
N ALA A 40 -14.25 5.16 4.07
CA ALA A 40 -14.59 3.97 3.30
C ALA A 40 -16.11 3.88 3.02
N ASN A 41 -16.94 4.19 4.01
CA ASN A 41 -18.39 4.18 3.80
C ASN A 41 -18.85 5.27 2.84
N ILE A 42 -18.31 6.50 2.91
CA ILE A 42 -18.61 7.57 1.97
C ILE A 42 -18.28 7.16 0.52
N MET A 43 -17.10 6.57 0.31
CA MET A 43 -16.71 6.06 -1.01
C MET A 43 -17.68 4.96 -1.49
N ARG A 44 -18.05 4.04 -0.60
CA ARG A 44 -18.99 2.95 -0.93
C ARG A 44 -20.41 3.46 -1.19
N VAL A 45 -20.90 4.43 -0.43
CA VAL A 45 -22.21 5.08 -0.63
C VAL A 45 -22.24 5.79 -1.98
N SER A 46 -21.18 6.53 -2.33
CA SER A 46 -21.06 7.20 -3.62
C SER A 46 -21.09 6.20 -4.80
N ARG A 47 -20.61 4.97 -4.58
CA ARG A 47 -20.68 3.84 -5.54
C ARG A 47 -21.99 3.03 -5.47
N GLY A 48 -22.89 3.31 -4.53
CA GLY A 48 -24.14 2.56 -4.33
C GLY A 48 -24.02 1.22 -3.57
N ALA A 49 -22.93 0.99 -2.85
CA ALA A 49 -22.66 -0.25 -2.10
C ALA A 49 -22.28 -0.02 -0.63
N GLY A 50 -22.61 1.16 -0.09
CA GLY A 50 -22.35 1.54 1.29
C GLY A 50 -23.62 1.52 2.13
N GLU A 51 -23.52 2.09 3.33
CA GLU A 51 -24.61 2.23 4.29
C GLU A 51 -24.94 3.71 4.49
N PRO A 52 -25.84 4.31 3.68
CA PRO A 52 -26.13 5.74 3.77
C PRO A 52 -26.65 6.17 5.15
N TYR A 53 -27.43 5.30 5.80
CA TYR A 53 -28.02 5.55 7.11
C TYR A 53 -26.99 5.59 8.25
N SER A 54 -25.78 5.02 8.06
CA SER A 54 -24.74 5.01 9.10
C SER A 54 -23.79 6.21 9.01
N VAL A 55 -23.88 7.04 7.97
CA VAL A 55 -22.99 8.20 7.75
C VAL A 55 -23.04 9.17 8.93
N ILE A 56 -24.24 9.54 9.39
CA ILE A 56 -24.41 10.49 10.50
C ILE A 56 -23.82 9.92 11.81
N GLN A 57 -24.04 8.63 12.08
CA GLN A 57 -23.45 7.98 13.25
C GLN A 57 -21.92 7.92 13.17
N GLN A 58 -21.36 7.63 11.99
CA GLN A 58 -19.92 7.60 11.78
C GLN A 58 -19.28 8.99 11.93
N CYS A 59 -19.96 10.07 11.54
CA CYS A 59 -19.52 11.44 11.84
C CYS A 59 -19.44 11.68 13.35
N ILE A 60 -20.45 11.24 14.12
CA ILE A 60 -20.45 11.34 15.58
C ILE A 60 -19.28 10.54 16.18
N ASP A 61 -19.02 9.34 15.66
CA ASP A 61 -17.92 8.49 16.14
C ASP A 61 -16.55 9.14 15.91
N VAL A 62 -16.35 9.82 14.78
CA VAL A 62 -15.14 10.62 14.51
C VAL A 62 -14.99 11.76 15.51
N VAL A 63 -16.05 12.52 15.78
CA VAL A 63 -16.01 13.62 16.76
C VAL A 63 -15.69 13.09 18.16
N LYS A 64 -16.29 11.96 18.57
CA LYS A 64 -15.98 11.31 19.85
C LYS A 64 -14.53 10.83 19.92
N GLY A 65 -14.01 10.25 18.85
CA GLY A 65 -12.61 9.83 18.74
C GLY A 65 -11.65 11.01 18.89
N ALA A 66 -11.92 12.11 18.18
CA ALA A 66 -11.15 13.35 18.27
C ALA A 66 -11.21 13.97 19.67
N GLN A 67 -12.39 13.96 20.33
CA GLN A 67 -12.53 14.42 21.71
C GLN A 67 -11.70 13.54 22.67
N SER A 68 -11.77 12.21 22.54
CA SER A 68 -10.98 11.30 23.39
C SER A 68 -9.48 11.48 23.18
N PHE A 69 -9.05 11.77 21.96
CA PHE A 69 -7.67 12.13 21.65
C PHE A 69 -7.27 13.42 22.39
N CYS A 70 -8.09 14.47 22.28
CA CYS A 70 -7.86 15.75 22.96
C CYS A 70 -7.80 15.59 24.49
N ASP A 71 -8.68 14.79 25.09
CA ASP A 71 -8.71 14.55 26.54
C ASP A 71 -7.43 13.85 27.04
N LYS A 72 -6.80 13.01 26.20
CA LYS A 72 -5.58 12.25 26.54
C LYS A 72 -4.30 13.03 26.23
N CYS A 73 -4.27 13.77 25.13
CA CYS A 73 -3.06 14.42 24.61
C CYS A 73 -3.00 15.92 24.93
N GLY A 74 -4.11 16.54 25.30
CA GLY A 74 -4.24 17.97 25.58
C GLY A 74 -4.45 18.84 24.34
N ASP A 75 -4.39 18.27 23.14
CA ASP A 75 -4.51 18.95 21.85
C ASP A 75 -5.38 18.14 20.88
N TRP A 76 -5.98 18.84 19.90
CA TRP A 76 -6.68 18.19 18.79
C TRP A 76 -5.69 17.48 17.85
N PRO A 77 -6.15 16.43 17.13
CA PRO A 77 -5.34 15.78 16.11
C PRO A 77 -4.89 16.78 15.04
N ASP A 78 -3.61 16.76 14.71
CA ASP A 78 -3.05 17.64 13.69
C ASP A 78 -3.37 17.17 12.26
N ASP A 79 -3.03 17.98 11.28
CA ASP A 79 -3.26 17.68 9.86
C ASP A 79 -2.49 16.44 9.39
N ILE A 80 -1.30 16.21 9.94
CA ILE A 80 -0.48 15.04 9.64
C ILE A 80 -1.16 13.77 10.16
N GLU A 81 -1.69 13.80 11.38
CA GLU A 81 -2.39 12.67 12.00
C GLU A 81 -3.67 12.30 11.26
N VAL A 82 -4.45 13.29 10.85
CA VAL A 82 -5.64 13.04 10.03
C VAL A 82 -5.25 12.49 8.66
N ARG A 83 -4.17 13.01 8.05
CA ARG A 83 -3.67 12.51 6.77
C ARG A 83 -3.18 11.06 6.88
N GLU A 84 -2.37 10.74 7.89
CA GLU A 84 -1.90 9.37 8.16
C GLU A 84 -3.06 8.41 8.44
N ALA A 85 -4.09 8.87 9.14
CA ALA A 85 -5.29 8.08 9.37
C ALA A 85 -6.03 7.71 8.08
N LEU A 86 -6.09 8.65 7.13
CA LEU A 86 -6.79 8.47 5.84
C LEU A 86 -5.90 7.93 4.72
N ASP A 87 -4.60 7.76 4.99
CA ASP A 87 -3.67 7.18 4.03
C ASP A 87 -3.98 5.70 3.83
N PHE A 88 -4.35 5.34 2.59
CA PHE A 88 -4.61 3.96 2.20
C PHE A 88 -3.34 3.24 1.74
N HIS A 89 -2.21 3.95 1.62
CA HIS A 89 -0.88 3.39 1.36
C HIS A 89 -0.17 3.00 2.65
N ASP A 90 -0.88 2.37 3.60
CA ASP A 90 -0.33 1.99 4.90
C ASP A 90 0.98 1.18 4.72
N PRO A 91 2.14 1.74 5.09
CA PRO A 91 3.43 1.05 5.01
C PRO A 91 3.41 -0.32 5.69
N ARG A 92 2.61 -0.50 6.73
CA ARG A 92 2.53 -1.75 7.50
C ARG A 92 1.79 -2.85 6.75
N LEU A 93 0.91 -2.49 5.82
CA LEU A 93 0.19 -3.41 4.94
C LEU A 93 0.95 -3.66 3.64
N ARG A 94 1.91 -2.78 3.31
CA ARG A 94 2.79 -2.94 2.16
C ARG A 94 3.88 -3.95 2.50
N ASP A 95 3.88 -5.09 1.81
CA ASP A 95 4.95 -6.07 1.95
C ASP A 95 6.22 -5.56 1.24
N TYR A 96 7.07 -4.83 1.97
CA TYR A 96 8.36 -4.35 1.46
C TYR A 96 9.35 -5.46 1.13
N THR A 97 9.06 -6.72 1.47
CA THR A 97 9.89 -7.86 1.04
C THR A 97 9.62 -8.24 -0.41
N LEU A 98 8.47 -7.84 -0.96
CA LEU A 98 8.18 -7.96 -2.38
C LEU A 98 8.79 -6.74 -3.09
N PRO A 99 9.61 -6.94 -4.14
CA PRO A 99 10.03 -5.85 -5.00
C PRO A 99 8.79 -5.10 -5.46
N ASN A 100 8.79 -3.78 -5.27
CA ASN A 100 7.69 -2.92 -5.71
C ASN A 100 7.55 -3.10 -7.23
N ASP A 101 6.60 -3.95 -7.64
CA ASP A 101 6.50 -4.32 -9.04
C ASP A 101 5.82 -3.17 -9.80
N GLU A 102 6.28 -2.94 -11.03
CA GLU A 102 5.75 -1.88 -11.90
C GLU A 102 4.21 -1.95 -12.00
N ARG A 103 3.67 -3.16 -11.90
CA ARG A 103 2.23 -3.43 -11.86
C ARG A 103 1.55 -2.79 -10.64
N SER A 104 2.06 -3.01 -9.43
CA SER A 104 1.45 -2.47 -8.21
C SER A 104 1.56 -0.94 -8.18
N SER A 105 2.71 -0.39 -8.60
CA SER A 105 2.85 1.07 -8.75
C SER A 105 1.86 1.65 -9.76
N ALA A 106 1.66 1.01 -10.91
CA ALA A 106 0.67 1.48 -11.89
C ALA A 106 -0.77 1.38 -11.37
N ILE A 107 -1.08 0.35 -10.57
CA ILE A 107 -2.40 0.22 -9.92
C ILE A 107 -2.61 1.32 -8.89
N GLU A 108 -1.59 1.66 -8.10
CA GLU A 108 -1.64 2.77 -7.14
C GLU A 108 -1.96 4.11 -7.85
N ASP A 109 -1.26 4.42 -8.95
CA ASP A 109 -1.53 5.63 -9.75
C ASP A 109 -2.98 5.67 -10.28
N ILE A 110 -3.50 4.52 -10.74
CA ILE A 110 -4.89 4.42 -11.20
C ILE A 110 -5.87 4.74 -10.06
N VAL A 111 -5.62 4.19 -8.86
CA VAL A 111 -6.49 4.41 -7.70
C VAL A 111 -6.43 5.87 -7.24
N GLU A 112 -5.24 6.45 -7.12
CA GLU A 112 -5.07 7.86 -6.75
C GLU A 112 -5.75 8.81 -7.75
N GLY A 113 -5.51 8.60 -9.05
CA GLY A 113 -6.15 9.37 -10.12
C GLY A 113 -7.67 9.25 -10.10
N ALA A 114 -8.19 8.03 -9.90
CA ALA A 114 -9.63 7.79 -9.77
C ALA A 114 -10.24 8.52 -8.56
N LEU A 115 -9.58 8.48 -7.41
CA LEU A 115 -10.03 9.17 -6.19
C LEU A 115 -10.03 10.68 -6.36
N ARG A 116 -8.97 11.24 -6.96
CA ARG A 116 -8.88 12.68 -7.26
C ARG A 116 -9.98 13.12 -8.23
N LEU A 117 -10.22 12.35 -9.29
CA LEU A 117 -11.29 12.60 -10.25
C LEU A 117 -12.66 12.56 -9.58
N ALA A 118 -12.92 11.55 -8.75
CA ALA A 118 -14.19 11.42 -8.03
C ALA A 118 -14.42 12.58 -7.06
N ALA A 119 -13.39 12.97 -6.30
CA ALA A 119 -13.44 14.12 -5.40
C ALA A 119 -13.67 15.44 -6.17
N GLY A 120 -12.96 15.64 -7.29
CA GLY A 120 -13.14 16.79 -8.18
C GLY A 120 -14.58 16.91 -8.67
N ARG A 121 -15.20 15.80 -9.11
CA ARG A 121 -16.60 15.76 -9.55
C ARG A 121 -17.59 16.05 -8.45
N LEU A 122 -17.38 15.52 -7.25
CA LEU A 122 -18.24 15.80 -6.09
C LEU A 122 -18.23 17.30 -5.73
N LEU A 123 -17.08 17.95 -5.89
CA LEU A 123 -16.89 19.37 -5.57
C LEU A 123 -17.02 20.31 -6.79
N ARG A 124 -17.27 19.79 -7.99
CA ARG A 124 -17.30 20.52 -9.27
C ARG A 124 -16.03 21.35 -9.52
N GLN A 125 -14.87 20.71 -9.38
CA GLN A 125 -13.56 21.32 -9.52
C GLN A 125 -12.88 20.86 -10.82
N ASP A 126 -13.21 21.50 -11.94
CA ASP A 126 -12.76 21.11 -13.29
C ASP A 126 -11.24 20.87 -13.41
N LEU A 127 -10.41 21.66 -12.71
CA LEU A 127 -8.95 21.49 -12.73
C LEU A 127 -8.51 20.18 -12.06
N GLN A 128 -9.11 19.86 -10.91
CA GLN A 128 -8.82 18.62 -10.19
C GLN A 128 -9.34 17.41 -10.96
N GLU A 129 -10.47 17.55 -11.66
CA GLU A 129 -10.98 16.52 -12.56
C GLU A 129 -9.99 16.22 -13.69
N ARG A 130 -9.50 17.25 -14.39
CA ARG A 130 -8.51 17.08 -15.49
C ARG A 130 -7.22 16.43 -15.02
N HIS A 131 -6.72 16.81 -13.83
CA HIS A 131 -5.53 16.19 -13.26
C HIS A 131 -5.80 14.73 -12.87
N GLY A 132 -6.91 14.44 -12.20
CA GLY A 132 -7.29 13.07 -11.85
C GLY A 132 -7.46 12.16 -13.07
N GLU A 133 -8.07 12.67 -14.14
CA GLU A 133 -8.19 11.95 -15.42
C GLU A 133 -6.82 11.67 -16.04
N LYS A 134 -5.93 12.66 -16.06
CA LYS A 134 -4.57 12.49 -16.57
C LYS A 134 -3.79 11.42 -15.80
N ASP A 135 -3.82 11.46 -14.48
CA ASP A 135 -3.09 10.53 -13.61
C ASP A 135 -3.63 9.10 -13.77
N LEU A 136 -4.96 8.95 -13.82
CA LEU A 136 -5.62 7.67 -14.07
C LEU A 136 -5.21 7.09 -15.43
N LEU A 137 -5.26 7.89 -16.49
CA LEU A 137 -4.92 7.42 -17.84
C LEU A 137 -3.42 7.07 -17.96
N GLU A 138 -2.55 7.79 -17.27
CA GLU A 138 -1.12 7.45 -17.23
C GLU A 138 -0.87 6.11 -16.53
N GLY A 139 -1.51 5.87 -15.38
CA GLY A 139 -1.44 4.57 -14.70
C GLY A 139 -1.95 3.43 -15.58
N VAL A 140 -3.03 3.63 -16.34
CA VAL A 140 -3.53 2.63 -17.32
C VAL A 140 -2.48 2.34 -18.40
N ARG A 141 -1.84 3.36 -18.98
CA ARG A 141 -0.78 3.17 -19.99
C ARG A 141 0.40 2.38 -19.44
N ARG A 142 0.85 2.70 -18.21
CA ARG A 142 1.93 1.96 -17.54
C ARG A 142 1.57 0.48 -17.35
N LEU A 143 0.35 0.19 -16.91
CA LEU A 143 -0.13 -1.17 -16.72
C LEU A 143 -0.24 -1.95 -18.05
N GLU A 144 -0.70 -1.29 -19.12
CA GLU A 144 -0.74 -1.88 -20.46
C GLU A 144 0.66 -2.19 -20.99
N HIS A 145 1.62 -1.28 -20.78
CA HIS A 145 3.02 -1.47 -21.13
C HIS A 145 3.61 -2.69 -20.41
N TYR A 146 3.41 -2.78 -19.09
CA TYR A 146 3.81 -3.94 -18.29
C TYR A 146 3.23 -5.26 -18.83
N HIS A 147 1.95 -5.30 -19.18
CA HIS A 147 1.35 -6.50 -19.79
C HIS A 147 1.88 -6.80 -21.20
N ALA A 148 2.26 -5.80 -21.98
CA ALA A 148 2.89 -5.99 -23.29
C ALA A 148 4.28 -6.63 -23.15
N GLU A 149 5.09 -6.16 -22.19
CA GLU A 149 6.42 -6.73 -21.91
C GLU A 149 6.35 -8.19 -21.45
N LEU A 150 5.40 -8.51 -20.56
CA LEU A 150 5.18 -9.89 -20.11
C LEU A 150 4.81 -10.83 -21.27
N ARG A 151 3.91 -10.38 -22.16
CA ARG A 151 3.54 -11.14 -23.36
C ARG A 151 4.75 -11.36 -24.28
N ALA A 152 5.55 -10.32 -24.53
CA ALA A 152 6.76 -10.42 -25.33
C ALA A 152 7.78 -11.40 -24.73
N LYS A 153 7.98 -11.39 -23.41
CA LYS A 153 8.86 -12.34 -22.71
C LYS A 153 8.37 -13.79 -22.89
N TRP A 154 7.09 -14.07 -22.67
CA TRP A 154 6.54 -15.41 -22.87
C TRP A 154 6.63 -15.88 -24.31
N ASP A 155 6.40 -15.01 -25.29
CA ASP A 155 6.54 -15.38 -26.71
C ASP A 155 8.01 -15.65 -27.08
N ALA A 156 8.96 -14.90 -26.54
CA ALA A 156 10.38 -15.15 -26.71
C ALA A 156 10.81 -16.49 -26.09
N GLU A 157 10.36 -16.78 -24.86
CA GLU A 157 10.62 -18.06 -24.19
C GLU A 157 10.01 -19.24 -24.93
N ARG A 158 8.78 -19.11 -25.45
CA ARG A 158 8.13 -20.15 -26.25
C ARG A 158 8.87 -20.39 -27.57
N LYS A 159 9.34 -19.34 -28.24
CA LYS A 159 10.18 -19.45 -29.44
C LYS A 159 11.52 -20.13 -29.12
N ALA A 160 12.18 -19.73 -28.03
CA ALA A 160 13.43 -20.32 -27.59
C ALA A 160 13.28 -21.81 -27.20
N ALA A 161 12.18 -22.18 -26.54
CA ALA A 161 11.87 -23.56 -26.19
C ALA A 161 11.65 -24.43 -27.44
N ARG A 162 10.98 -23.90 -28.48
CA ARG A 162 10.80 -24.59 -29.76
C ARG A 162 12.10 -24.75 -30.56
N ALA A 163 13.06 -23.84 -30.38
CA ALA A 163 14.34 -23.89 -31.09
C ALA A 163 15.37 -24.85 -30.48
N LYS A 164 15.11 -25.43 -29.28
CA LYS A 164 16.04 -26.40 -28.67
C LYS A 164 15.98 -27.74 -29.42
N PRO A 165 17.07 -28.19 -30.05
CA PRO A 165 17.08 -29.46 -30.79
C PRO A 165 16.89 -30.64 -29.83
N ALA A 166 16.10 -31.63 -30.26
CA ALA A 166 15.86 -32.85 -29.49
C ALA A 166 17.18 -33.55 -29.15
N PRO A 167 17.35 -34.10 -27.92
CA PRO A 167 18.58 -34.78 -27.54
C PRO A 167 18.81 -35.95 -28.49
N ARG A 168 19.96 -35.94 -29.20
CA ARG A 168 20.35 -37.02 -30.12
C ARG A 168 20.41 -38.32 -29.33
N SER A 169 19.47 -39.24 -29.59
CA SER A 169 19.50 -40.57 -28.99
C SER A 169 20.79 -41.27 -29.42
N LYS A 170 21.60 -41.70 -28.45
CA LYS A 170 22.79 -42.51 -28.72
C LYS A 170 22.31 -43.81 -29.35
N LYS A 171 22.59 -44.01 -30.65
CA LYS A 171 22.35 -45.28 -31.33
C LYS A 171 23.11 -46.38 -30.58
N LEU A 172 22.37 -47.30 -29.96
CA LEU A 172 22.92 -48.52 -29.39
C LEU A 172 23.55 -49.34 -30.52
N ILE A 173 24.88 -49.36 -30.54
CA ILE A 173 25.67 -50.21 -31.43
C ILE A 173 25.36 -51.66 -31.05
N ARG A 174 24.60 -52.37 -31.88
CA ARG A 174 24.38 -53.81 -31.72
C ARG A 174 25.68 -54.53 -32.06
N LYS A 175 26.27 -55.22 -31.09
CA LYS A 175 27.43 -56.11 -31.31
C LYS A 175 27.02 -57.30 -32.20
N PRO A 176 27.87 -57.74 -33.13
CA PRO A 176 27.60 -58.92 -33.95
C PRO A 176 27.70 -60.18 -33.06
N LYS A 177 26.76 -61.12 -33.25
CA LYS A 177 26.80 -62.43 -32.60
C LYS A 177 27.84 -63.30 -33.30
N LEU A 178 28.77 -63.87 -32.53
CA LEU A 178 29.57 -65.05 -32.87
C LEU A 178 28.74 -66.31 -32.61
#